data_AF-A0A430CKQ4-F1
#
_entry.id   AF-A0A430CKQ4-F1
#
_cell.length_a   1.000
_cell.length_b   1.000
_cell.length_c   1.000
_cell.angle_alpha   90.00
_cell.angle_beta   90.00
_cell.angle_gamma   90.00
#
_symmetry.space_group_name_H-M   'P 1'
#
loop_
_entity.id
_entity.type
_entity.pdbx_description
1 polymer ?
#
loop_
_entity_poly.entity_id
_entity_poly.type
_entity_poly.pdbx_seq_one_letter_code
_entity_poly.pdbx_strand_id
1 'polypeptide(L)' 'MRLLLERAERLEEERKGIADDIKDVWKEAKARGYDAPALKGIMRMRGKKKEDVAAQQAILDTYMKALGMMA' A
#
# COMPACT_ATOMS: atom_id res chain seq x y z
N MET A 1 24.16 -17.68 18.42
CA MET A 1 23.37 -18.17 17.26
C MET A 1 21.93 -18.48 17.65
N ARG A 2 21.66 -19.37 18.62
CA ARG A 2 20.30 -19.72 19.08
C ARG A 2 19.42 -18.51 19.45
N LEU A 3 19.92 -17.57 20.25
CA LEU A 3 19.17 -16.36 20.66
C LEU A 3 18.76 -15.46 19.47
N LEU A 4 19.55 -15.43 18.39
CA LEU A 4 19.24 -14.63 17.21
C LEU A 4 18.12 -15.27 16.39
N LEU A 5 18.12 -16.61 16.28
CA LEU A 5 17.08 -17.38 15.60
C LEU A 5 15.74 -17.27 16.34
N GLU A 6 15.72 -17.52 17.65
CA GLU A 6 14.50 -17.42 18.47
C GLU A 6 13.91 -15.99 18.42
N ARG A 7 14.77 -14.96 18.38
CA ARG A 7 14.31 -13.57 18.20
C ARG A 7 13.72 -13.35 16.81
N ALA A 8 14.31 -13.91 15.77
CA ALA A 8 13.80 -13.79 14.40
C ALA A 8 12.46 -14.52 14.22
N GLU A 9 12.30 -15.71 14.81
CA GLU A 9 11.05 -16.50 14.77
C GLU A 9 9.90 -15.76 15.45
N ARG A 10 10.13 -15.17 16.63
CA ARG A 10 9.12 -14.33 17.29
C ARG A 10 8.71 -13.13 16.42
N LEU A 11 9.69 -12.44 15.81
CA LEU A 11 9.39 -11.31 14.91
C LEU A 11 8.62 -11.76 13.66
N GLU A 12 8.88 -12.98 13.17
CA GLU A 12 8.14 -13.58 12.06
C GLU A 12 6.68 -13.86 12.44
N GLU A 13 6.43 -14.38 13.64
CA GLU A 13 5.08 -14.59 14.18
C GLU A 13 4.33 -13.27 14.37
N GLU A 14 4.97 -12.26 14.99
CA GLU A 14 4.39 -10.92 15.14
C GLU A 14 4.03 -10.31 13.78
N ARG A 15 4.92 -10.45 12.78
CA ARG A 15 4.65 -9.96 11.43
C ARG A 15 3.45 -10.67 10.78
N LYS A 16 3.30 -11.98 10.99
CA LYS A 16 2.14 -12.74 10.51
C LYS A 16 0.84 -12.23 11.13
N GLY A 17 0.82 -12.03 12.45
CA GLY A 17 -0.34 -11.46 13.15
C GLY A 17 -0.76 -10.12 12.56
N ILE A 18 0.20 -9.19 12.44
CA ILE A 18 -0.05 -7.87 11.83
C ILE A 18 -0.55 -8.00 10.39
N ALA A 19 0.01 -8.92 9.60
CA ALA A 19 -0.41 -9.13 8.23
C ALA A 19 -1.86 -9.66 8.13
N ASP A 20 -2.27 -10.50 9.08
CA ASP A 20 -3.64 -11.02 9.15
C ASP A 20 -4.63 -9.94 9.60
N ASP A 21 -4.29 -9.12 10.60
CA ASP A 21 -5.10 -7.96 11.00
C ASP A 21 -5.31 -7.00 9.83
N ILE A 22 -4.27 -6.72 9.05
CA ILE A 22 -4.36 -5.89 7.84
C ILE A 22 -5.30 -6.53 6.80
N LYS A 23 -5.29 -7.86 6.64
CA LYS A 23 -6.22 -8.54 5.73
C LYS A 23 -7.66 -8.36 6.19
N ASP A 24 -7.92 -8.44 7.49
CA ASP A 24 -9.28 -8.27 8.02
C ASP A 24 -9.80 -6.85 7.83
N VAL A 25 -8.95 -5.83 7.97
CA VAL A 25 -9.31 -4.44 7.59
C VAL A 25 -9.73 -4.34 6.13
N TRP A 26 -9.04 -5.03 5.20
CA TRP A 26 -9.44 -5.05 3.79
C TRP A 26 -10.75 -5.81 3.55
N LYS A 27 -11.02 -6.88 4.32
CA LYS A 27 -12.30 -7.59 4.25
C LYS A 27 -13.45 -6.71 4.75
N GLU A 28 -13.25 -5.98 5.85
CA GLU A 28 -14.23 -5.01 6.34
C GLU A 28 -14.50 -3.90 5.32
N ALA A 29 -13.45 -3.35 4.71
CA ALA A 29 -13.59 -2.33 3.67
C ALA A 29 -14.45 -2.87 2.51
N LYS A 30 -14.21 -4.11 2.08
CA LYS A 30 -15.00 -4.76 1.02
C LYS A 30 -16.45 -4.99 1.46
N ALA A 31 -16.69 -5.42 2.69
CA ALA A 31 -18.04 -5.62 3.24
C ALA A 31 -18.84 -4.31 3.32
N ARG A 32 -18.16 -3.18 3.51
CA ARG A 32 -18.74 -1.82 3.47
C ARG A 32 -18.90 -1.27 2.04
N GLY A 33 -18.51 -2.02 1.01
CA GLY A 33 -18.65 -1.63 -0.40
C GLY A 33 -17.47 -0.85 -0.99
N TYR A 34 -16.34 -0.74 -0.29
CA TYR A 34 -15.14 -0.10 -0.83
C TYR A 34 -14.31 -1.04 -1.73
N ASP A 35 -13.66 -0.45 -2.73
CA ASP A 35 -12.67 -1.14 -3.56
C ASP A 35 -11.34 -1.30 -2.80
N ALA A 36 -11.09 -2.51 -2.28
CA ALA A 36 -9.87 -2.82 -1.54
C ALA A 36 -8.57 -2.64 -2.37
N PRO A 37 -8.48 -3.06 -3.65
CA PRO A 37 -7.36 -2.69 -4.53
C PRO A 37 -7.08 -1.17 -4.60
N ALA A 38 -8.11 -0.34 -4.76
CA ALA A 38 -7.97 1.12 -4.82
C ALA A 38 -7.43 1.69 -3.50
N LEU A 39 -7.98 1.24 -2.36
CA LEU A 39 -7.51 1.65 -1.04
C LEU A 39 -6.05 1.24 -0.77
N LYS A 40 -5.63 0.04 -1.22
CA LYS A 40 -4.23 -0.39 -1.16
C LYS A 40 -3.33 0.51 -2.02
N GLY A 41 -3.81 0.93 -3.19
CA GLY A 41 -3.14 1.92 -4.03
C GLY A 41 -2.93 3.25 -3.28
N ILE A 42 -3.99 3.77 -2.65
CA ILE A 42 -3.92 4.99 -1.83
C ILE A 42 -2.93 4.84 -0.67
N MET A 43 -2.98 3.71 0.06
CA MET A 43 -2.05 3.46 1.16
C MET A 43 -0.58 3.49 0.70
N ARG A 44 -0.27 2.88 -0.44
CA ARG A 44 1.08 2.91 -1.04
C ARG A 44 1.48 4.32 -1.47
N MET A 45 0.57 5.08 -2.08
CA MET A 45 0.83 6.48 -2.45
C MET A 45 1.12 7.33 -1.21
N ARG A 46 0.36 7.15 -0.13
CA ARG A 46 0.56 7.87 1.15
C ARG A 46 1.86 7.54 1.86
N GLY A 47 2.46 6.38 1.56
CA GLY A 47 3.77 5.98 2.11
C GLY A 47 4.97 6.62 1.39
N LYS A 48 4.76 7.24 0.23
CA LYS A 48 5.80 7.99 -0.50
C LYS A 48 5.89 9.43 0.02
N LYS A 49 7.04 10.08 -0.16
CA LYS A 49 7.18 11.52 0.10
C LYS A 49 6.25 12.31 -0.81
N LYS A 50 5.58 13.33 -0.28
CA LYS A 50 4.58 14.11 -1.02
C LYS A 50 5.16 14.76 -2.27
N GLU A 51 6.40 15.22 -2.17
CA GLU A 51 7.14 15.88 -3.25
C GLU A 51 7.38 14.91 -4.42
N ASP A 52 7.79 13.68 -4.11
CA ASP A 52 8.03 12.64 -5.12
C ASP A 52 6.73 12.23 -5.82
N VAL A 53 5.63 12.14 -5.07
CA VAL A 53 4.29 11.84 -5.64
C VAL A 53 3.83 12.95 -6.57
N ALA A 54 3.99 14.22 -6.17
CA ALA A 54 3.59 15.37 -6.97
C ALA A 54 4.40 15.45 -8.28
N ALA A 55 5.72 15.23 -8.22
CA ALA A 55 6.57 15.22 -9.40
C ALA A 55 6.20 14.08 -10.37
N GLN A 56 5.96 12.87 -9.86
CA GLN A 56 5.52 11.73 -10.67
C GLN A 56 4.16 11.99 -11.32
N GLN A 57 3.21 12.58 -10.58
CA GLN A 57 1.89 12.90 -11.10
C GLN A 57 1.95 13.96 -12.20
N ALA A 58 2.74 15.02 -12.05
CA ALA A 58 2.87 16.06 -13.06
C ALA A 58 3.42 15.53 -14.40
N ILE A 59 4.39 14.61 -14.34
CA ILE A 59 4.91 13.92 -15.53
C ILE A 59 3.84 13.04 -16.16
N LEU A 60 3.15 12.24 -15.35
CA LEU A 60 2.11 11.34 -15.82
C LEU A 60 0.97 12.11 -16.51
N ASP A 61 0.51 13.21 -15.90
CA ASP A 61 -0.53 14.08 -16.44
C ASP A 61 -0.11 14.67 -17.80
N THR A 62 1.17 15.05 -17.94
CA THR A 62 1.71 15.54 -19.21
C THR A 62 1.61 14.47 -20.32
N TYR A 63 1.98 13.23 -20.01
CA TYR A 63 1.89 12.13 -20.97
C TYR A 63 0.45 11.73 -21.26
N MET A 64 -0.43 11.68 -20.26
CA MET A 64 -1.84 11.36 -20.45
C MET A 64 -2.54 12.40 -21.34
N LYS A 65 -2.23 13.70 -21.15
CA LYS A 65 -2.72 14.77 -22.04
C LYS A 65 -2.21 14.59 -23.47
N ALA A 66 -0.92 14.30 -23.65
CA ALA A 66 -0.34 14.08 -24.97
C ALA A 66 -0.97 12.86 -25.70
N LEU A 67 -1.40 11.86 -24.95
CA LEU A 67 -2.07 10.67 -25.46
C LEU A 67 -3.60 10.82 -25.60
N GLY A 68 -4.16 11.99 -25.29
CA GLY A 68 -5.62 12.22 -25.34
C GLY A 68 -6.42 11.42 -24.30
N MET A 69 -5.76 10.97 -23.23
CA MET A 69 -6.36 10.18 -22.15
C MET A 69 -6.93 11.07 -21.02
N MET A 70 -6.77 12.38 -21.12
CA MET A 70 -7.43 13.37 -20.27
C MET A 70 -8.35 14.21 -21.14
N ALA A 71 -9.63 14.31 -20.76
CA ALA A 71 -10.59 15.22 -21.37
C ALA A 71 -10.30 16.68 -20.99
#